data_AF-A0A4Q1D0I6-F1
#
_entry.id   AF-A0A4Q1D0I6-F1
#
_cell.length_a   1.000
_cell.length_b   1.000
_cell.length_c   1.000
_cell.angle_alpha   90.00
_cell.angle_beta   90.00
_cell.angle_gamma   90.00
#
_symmetry.space_group_name_H-M   'P 1'
#
loop_
_entity.id
_entity.type
_entity.pdbx_description
1 polymer ?
#
loop_
_entity_poly.entity_id
_entity_poly.type
_entity_poly.pdbx_seq_one_letter_code
_entity_poly.pdbx_strand_id
1 'polypeptide(L)'
;AAIRPTVVDGKKTLMVDEAKCICCGACFGACPAMEINHPEHSKFAVWVGGKNSNARSKPSTMSLVAHNLPNNPPRWPEVTEVVGRILTAYKAGGRPWERV
;
A
#
# COMPACT_ATOMS: atom_id res chain seq x y z
N ALA A 1 -19.69 -4.64 -3.10
CA ALA A 1 -18.98 -4.01 -1.97
C ALA A 1 -18.81 -5.03 -0.85
N ALA A 2 -17.70 -4.98 -0.11
CA ALA A 2 -17.47 -5.86 1.04
C ALA A 2 -18.30 -5.47 2.26
N ILE A 3 -18.83 -4.25 2.32
CA ILE A 3 -19.61 -3.75 3.47
C ILE A 3 -21.08 -3.68 3.12
N ARG A 4 -21.92 -4.10 4.07
CA ARG A 4 -23.38 -4.12 3.93
C ARG A 4 -24.06 -3.61 5.21
N PRO A 5 -25.17 -2.87 5.11
CA PRO A 5 -26.04 -2.60 6.25
C PRO A 5 -26.60 -3.90 6.83
N THR A 6 -26.71 -3.96 8.14
CA THR A 6 -27.30 -5.09 8.87
C THR A 6 -27.95 -4.59 10.16
N VAL A 7 -28.57 -5.50 10.91
CA VAL A 7 -29.11 -5.24 12.25
C VAL A 7 -28.52 -6.28 13.20
N VAL A 8 -27.88 -5.82 14.27
CA VAL A 8 -27.35 -6.65 15.36
C VAL A 8 -27.95 -6.13 16.66
N ASP A 9 -28.53 -7.02 17.47
CA ASP A 9 -29.22 -6.67 18.72
C ASP A 9 -30.27 -5.55 18.58
N GLY A 10 -31.03 -5.57 17.48
CA GLY A 10 -32.04 -4.56 17.16
C GLY A 10 -31.49 -3.19 16.76
N LYS A 11 -30.17 -3.01 16.73
CA LYS A 11 -29.49 -1.77 16.32
C LYS A 11 -29.01 -1.87 14.89
N LYS A 12 -29.26 -0.82 14.10
CA LYS A 12 -28.72 -0.70 12.73
C LYS A 12 -27.21 -0.60 12.81
N THR A 13 -26.50 -1.45 12.07
CA THR A 13 -25.04 -1.50 12.02
C THR A 13 -24.56 -1.94 10.64
N LEU A 14 -23.26 -2.16 10.49
CA LEU A 14 -22.60 -2.63 9.28
C LEU A 14 -21.99 -4.02 9.50
N MET A 15 -21.91 -4.82 8.44
CA MET A 15 -21.21 -6.10 8.40
C MET A 15 -20.17 -6.07 7.29
N VAL A 16 -19.02 -6.73 7.52
CA VAL A 16 -17.97 -6.95 6.51
C VAL A 16 -18.04 -8.40 6.01
N ASP A 17 -18.13 -8.57 4.70
CA ASP A 17 -17.95 -9.83 3.99
C ASP A 17 -16.45 -10.06 3.79
N GLU A 18 -15.83 -10.84 4.69
CA GLU A 18 -14.37 -11.03 4.74
C GLU A 18 -13.81 -11.64 3.45
N ALA A 19 -14.58 -12.50 2.77
CA ALA A 19 -14.19 -13.11 1.50
C ALA A 19 -14.03 -12.09 0.35
N LYS A 20 -14.59 -10.88 0.51
CA LYS A 20 -14.50 -9.79 -0.48
C LYS A 20 -13.65 -8.62 -0.01
N CYS A 21 -13.24 -8.61 1.26
CA CYS A 21 -12.47 -7.52 1.83
C CYS A 21 -11.02 -7.60 1.34
N ILE A 22 -10.50 -6.49 0.81
CA ILE A 22 -9.08 -6.36 0.42
C ILE A 22 -8.30 -5.45 1.38
N CYS A 23 -8.88 -5.12 2.52
CA CYS A 23 -8.29 -4.28 3.56
C CYS A 23 -7.81 -2.89 3.08
N CYS A 24 -8.54 -2.25 2.15
CA CYS A 24 -8.15 -0.94 1.60
C CYS A 24 -8.38 0.25 2.55
N GLY A 25 -9.11 0.06 3.66
CA GLY A 25 -9.37 1.10 4.66
C GLY A 25 -10.35 2.21 4.27
N ALA A 26 -10.93 2.18 3.06
CA ALA A 26 -11.91 3.21 2.63
C ALA A 26 -13.13 3.33 3.56
N CYS A 27 -13.48 2.23 4.23
CA CYS A 27 -14.57 2.20 5.19
C CYS A 27 -14.27 2.93 6.49
N PHE A 28 -13.04 2.81 7.00
CA PHE A 28 -12.59 3.51 8.19
C PHE A 28 -12.62 5.03 7.98
N GLY A 29 -12.24 5.50 6.78
CA GLY A 29 -12.33 6.91 6.41
C GLY A 29 -13.76 7.45 6.40
N ALA A 30 -14.76 6.61 6.09
CA ALA A 30 -16.17 6.99 6.10
C ALA A 30 -16.82 6.82 7.48
N CYS A 31 -16.38 5.85 8.26
CA CYS A 31 -16.93 5.51 9.57
C CYS A 31 -15.79 5.12 10.52
N PRO A 32 -15.45 5.98 11.51
CA PRO A 32 -14.37 5.69 12.45
C PRO A 32 -14.54 4.40 13.26
N ALA A 33 -15.78 3.91 13.41
CA ALA A 33 -16.07 2.65 14.10
C ALA A 33 -15.64 1.39 13.31
N MET A 34 -15.26 1.53 12.03
CA MET A 34 -14.77 0.45 11.18
C MET A 34 -13.25 0.34 11.27
N GLU A 35 -12.71 0.15 12.48
CA GLU A 35 -11.27 0.05 12.71
C GLU A 35 -10.65 -1.13 11.95
N ILE A 36 -9.45 -0.92 11.38
CA ILE A 36 -8.76 -1.91 10.52
C ILE A 36 -7.24 -1.96 10.74
N ASN A 37 -6.68 -1.05 11.54
CA ASN A 37 -5.24 -0.99 11.77
C ASN A 37 -4.83 -2.15 12.70
N HIS A 38 -3.71 -2.82 12.40
CA HIS A 38 -3.21 -3.92 13.21
C HIS A 38 -1.68 -3.89 13.30
N PRO A 39 -1.07 -4.00 14.49
CA PRO A 39 0.39 -3.90 14.64
C PRO A 39 1.14 -4.96 13.83
N GLU A 40 0.58 -6.17 13.71
CA GLU A 40 1.22 -7.27 13.00
C GLU A 40 0.78 -7.40 11.53
N HIS A 41 -0.43 -6.96 11.17
CA HIS A 41 -1.00 -7.20 9.82
C HIS A 41 -0.98 -5.97 8.93
N SER A 42 -0.75 -4.77 9.51
CA SER A 42 -0.38 -3.59 8.74
C SER A 42 1.07 -3.73 8.26
N LYS A 43 1.24 -3.98 6.96
CA LYS A 43 2.52 -4.26 6.30
C LYS A 43 2.86 -3.19 5.26
N PHE A 44 4.12 -3.13 4.85
CA PHE A 44 4.58 -2.24 3.79
C PHE A 44 4.56 -2.90 2.41
N ALA A 45 4.33 -2.06 1.41
CA ALA A 45 4.46 -2.38 0.00
C ALA A 45 5.36 -1.33 -0.66
N VAL A 46 6.19 -1.74 -1.61
CA VAL A 46 7.12 -0.88 -2.34
C VAL A 46 6.69 -0.78 -3.79
N TRP A 47 6.54 0.45 -4.27
CA TRP A 47 6.08 0.81 -5.60
C TRP A 47 7.15 1.64 -6.31
N VAL A 48 7.40 1.38 -7.59
CA VAL A 48 8.52 1.97 -8.37
C VAL A 48 8.06 2.36 -9.79
N GLY A 49 8.77 3.26 -10.46
CA GLY A 49 8.54 3.56 -11.89
C GLY A 49 7.54 4.67 -12.19
N GLY A 50 6.95 5.28 -11.17
CA GLY A 50 5.96 6.33 -11.34
C GLY A 50 6.55 7.69 -11.68
N LYS A 51 5.85 8.47 -12.50
CA LYS A 51 6.25 9.84 -12.81
C LYS A 51 5.10 10.78 -13.12
N ASN A 52 5.27 12.03 -12.71
CA ASN A 52 4.35 13.12 -13.05
C ASN A 52 4.88 14.05 -14.16
N SER A 53 6.19 14.13 -14.39
CA SER A 53 6.76 15.04 -15.39
C SER A 53 6.63 14.54 -16.82
N ASN A 54 6.43 15.46 -17.78
CA ASN A 54 6.40 15.19 -19.22
C ASN A 54 7.79 15.18 -19.90
N ALA A 55 8.86 15.43 -19.16
CA ALA A 55 10.21 15.43 -19.73
C ALA A 55 10.58 14.01 -20.22
N ARG A 56 10.95 13.91 -21.52
CA ARG A 56 11.40 12.70 -22.25
C ARG A 56 10.37 11.57 -22.43
N SER A 57 9.49 11.35 -21.47
CA SER A 57 8.38 10.38 -21.54
C SER A 57 7.10 10.94 -20.93
N LYS A 58 5.95 10.30 -21.16
CA LYS A 58 4.66 10.70 -20.58
C LYS A 58 4.55 10.28 -19.10
N PRO A 59 3.73 10.95 -18.28
CA PRO A 59 3.39 10.49 -16.94
C PRO A 59 3.03 9.01 -16.90
N SER A 60 3.49 8.31 -15.86
CA SER A 60 3.31 6.87 -15.67
C SER A 60 2.92 6.59 -14.22
N THR A 61 2.09 5.57 -14.03
CA THR A 61 1.78 5.03 -12.71
C THR A 61 2.93 4.15 -12.21
N MET A 62 3.04 4.01 -10.90
CA MET A 62 3.99 3.09 -10.29
C MET A 62 3.52 1.64 -10.46
N SER A 63 4.46 0.70 -10.41
CA SER A 63 4.20 -0.74 -10.34
C SER A 63 4.62 -1.29 -8.97
N LEU A 64 3.85 -2.24 -8.43
CA LEU A 64 4.16 -2.93 -7.19
C LEU A 64 5.31 -3.92 -7.42
N VAL A 65 6.40 -3.79 -6.66
CA VAL A 65 7.61 -4.65 -6.82
C VAL A 65 7.95 -5.46 -5.58
N ALA A 66 7.43 -5.07 -4.41
CA ALA A 66 7.50 -5.85 -3.18
C ALA A 66 6.27 -5.58 -2.31
N HIS A 67 5.80 -6.59 -1.58
CA HIS A 67 4.68 -6.48 -0.66
C HIS A 67 4.92 -7.33 0.59
N ASN A 68 4.03 -7.21 1.57
CA ASN A 68 4.05 -7.99 2.82
C ASN A 68 5.32 -7.78 3.68
N LEU A 69 5.92 -6.59 3.61
CA LEU A 69 7.09 -6.25 4.43
C LEU A 69 6.67 -5.91 5.86
N PRO A 70 7.35 -6.43 6.90
CA PRO A 70 6.95 -6.25 8.29
C PRO A 70 7.08 -4.80 8.76
N ASN A 71 6.28 -4.46 9.78
CA ASN A 71 6.34 -3.18 10.47
C ASN A 71 7.29 -3.29 11.68
N ASN A 72 8.59 -3.05 11.44
CA ASN A 72 9.66 -3.20 12.44
C ASN A 72 10.24 -1.82 12.85
N PRO A 73 9.51 -1.02 13.63
CA PRO A 73 10.05 0.23 14.17
C PRO A 73 11.26 -0.04 15.08
N PRO A 74 12.21 0.92 15.19
CA PRO A 74 12.18 2.26 14.60
C PRO A 74 12.90 2.39 13.26
N ARG A 75 13.36 1.27 12.64
CA ARG A 75 14.28 1.33 11.49
C ARG A 75 13.88 0.54 10.25
N TRP A 76 12.89 -0.34 10.31
CA TRP A 76 12.38 -1.10 9.16
C TRP A 76 13.49 -1.67 8.26
N PRO A 77 14.36 -2.54 8.79
CA PRO A 77 15.52 -3.03 8.05
C PRO A 77 15.12 -3.75 6.75
N GLU A 78 14.00 -4.48 6.74
CA GLU A 78 13.49 -5.19 5.56
C GLU A 78 13.06 -4.24 4.45
N VAL A 79 12.40 -3.13 4.80
CA VAL A 79 12.01 -2.09 3.83
C VAL A 79 13.25 -1.39 3.29
N THR A 80 14.20 -1.07 4.16
CA THR A 80 15.46 -0.40 3.79
C THR A 80 16.29 -1.27 2.85
N GLU A 81 16.37 -2.57 3.09
CA GLU A 81 17.07 -3.51 2.21
C GLU A 81 16.47 -3.51 0.79
N VAL A 82 15.14 -3.63 0.69
CA VAL A 82 14.44 -3.63 -0.61
C VAL A 82 14.69 -2.32 -1.37
N VAL A 83 14.51 -1.17 -0.72
CA VAL A 83 14.73 0.15 -1.34
C VAL A 83 16.20 0.31 -1.74
N GLY A 84 17.13 -0.08 -0.87
CA GLY A 84 18.58 -0.02 -1.14
C GLY A 84 18.99 -0.85 -2.36
N ARG A 85 18.43 -2.06 -2.51
CA ARG A 85 18.66 -2.91 -3.69
C ARG A 85 18.16 -2.27 -4.98
N ILE A 86 16.95 -1.68 -4.98
CA ILE A 86 16.38 -0.98 -6.13
C ILE A 86 17.28 0.19 -6.56
N LEU A 87 17.67 1.04 -5.60
CA LEU A 87 18.51 2.20 -5.88
C LEU A 87 19.90 1.81 -6.36
N THR A 88 20.48 0.74 -5.81
CA THR A 88 21.80 0.22 -6.21
C THR A 88 21.76 -0.32 -7.64
N ALA A 89 20.72 -1.09 -8.00
CA ALA A 89 20.53 -1.60 -9.34
C ALA A 89 20.31 -0.46 -10.36
N TYR A 90 19.47 0.52 -10.02
CA TYR A 90 19.25 1.68 -10.88
C TYR A 90 20.52 2.51 -11.08
N LYS A 91 21.30 2.75 -10.02
CA LYS A 91 22.58 3.46 -10.13
C LYS A 91 23.57 2.74 -11.05
N ALA A 92 23.57 1.41 -11.03
CA ALA A 92 24.48 0.60 -11.84
C ALA A 92 24.06 0.48 -13.32
N GLY A 93 22.76 0.43 -13.60
CA GLY A 93 22.22 0.19 -14.95
C GLY A 93 21.58 1.39 -15.65
N GLY A 94 21.23 2.44 -14.90
CA GLY A 94 20.49 3.60 -15.40
C GLY A 94 21.33 4.49 -16.32
N ARG A 95 20.72 4.95 -17.41
CA ARG A 95 21.35 5.85 -18.38
C ARG A 95 21.17 7.31 -17.96
N PRO A 96 22.03 8.23 -18.45
CA PRO A 96 21.81 9.66 -18.23
C PRO A 96 20.38 10.07 -18.58
N TRP A 97 19.73 10.76 -17.65
CA TRP A 97 18.36 11.28 -17.77
C TRP A 97 17.22 10.26 -17.79
N GLU A 98 17.54 8.96 -17.72
CA GLU A 98 16.59 7.91 -17.44
C GLU A 98 15.99 8.11 -16.03
N ARG A 99 14.88 7.45 -15.77
CA ARG A 99 14.15 7.51 -14.51
C ARG A 99 14.04 6.08 -13.99
N VAL A 100 14.01 5.92 -12.66
CA VAL A 100 13.62 4.66 -12.02
C VAL A 100 12.21 4.28 -12.46
#